data_AF-A0A1I5PXV1-F1
#
_entry.id   AF-A0A1I5PXV1-F1
#
_cell.length_a   1.000
_cell.length_b   1.000
_cell.length_c   1.000
_cell.angle_alpha   90.00
_cell.angle_beta   90.00
_cell.angle_gamma   90.00
#
_symmetry.space_group_name_H-M   'P 1'
#
loop_
_entity.id
_entity.type
_entity.pdbx_description
1 polymer ?
#
loop_
_entity_poly.entity_id
_entity_poly.type
_entity_poly.pdbx_seq_one_letter_code
_entity_poly.pdbx_strand_id
1 'polypeptide(L)'
;MNTFLFMVVLLAVGVLVFLVVAKKRSEQSTSGFVDKPKARPPLTAREQAMYNRLVQTLPDLVVLPQVSFGALLTARTRAARSTFSRRIADFVVCDRSFKVVAVVELGDKNQKDKARRDPDRDAMLIEAGYRVLRYPRVPDIGRVEADFDPSLASVSPQGS
;
A
#
# COMPACT_ATOMS: atom_id res chain seq x y z
N MET A 1 -66.02 -13.65 12.99
CA MET A 1 -65.60 -12.28 13.40
C MET A 1 -64.24 -12.27 14.09
N ASN A 2 -64.00 -13.13 15.09
CA ASN A 2 -62.80 -13.08 15.94
C ASN A 2 -61.48 -13.42 15.21
N THR A 3 -61.48 -14.37 14.28
CA THR A 3 -60.28 -14.77 13.53
C THR A 3 -59.80 -13.69 12.57
N PHE A 4 -60.73 -12.99 11.94
CA PHE A 4 -60.43 -11.86 11.04
C PHE A 4 -59.87 -10.67 11.82
N LEU A 5 -60.49 -10.33 12.96
CA LEU A 5 -60.00 -9.28 13.85
C LEU A 5 -58.60 -9.60 14.39
N PHE A 6 -58.32 -10.87 14.73
CA PHE A 6 -57.00 -11.30 15.19
C PHE A 6 -55.91 -11.16 14.12
N MET A 7 -56.22 -11.48 12.86
CA MET A 7 -55.28 -11.30 11.73
C MET A 7 -54.97 -9.83 11.45
N VAL A 8 -55.97 -8.95 11.56
CA VAL A 8 -55.78 -7.50 11.40
C VAL A 8 -54.89 -6.93 12.51
N VAL A 9 -55.08 -7.37 13.76
CA VAL A 9 -54.25 -6.95 14.90
C VAL A 9 -52.80 -7.44 14.74
N LEU A 10 -52.59 -8.69 14.32
CA LEU A 10 -51.24 -9.22 14.07
C LEU A 10 -50.51 -8.45 12.97
N LEU A 11 -51.21 -8.10 11.89
CA LEU A 11 -50.62 -7.34 10.79
C LEU A 11 -50.27 -5.90 11.23
N ALA A 12 -51.14 -5.26 12.00
CA ALA A 12 -50.86 -3.93 12.56
C ALA A 12 -49.64 -3.92 13.49
N VAL A 13 -49.51 -4.93 14.36
CA VAL A 13 -48.34 -5.11 15.23
C VAL A 13 -47.08 -5.36 14.42
N GLY A 14 -47.14 -6.21 13.39
CA GLY A 14 -46.01 -6.48 12.49
C GLY A 14 -45.51 -5.24 11.77
N VAL A 15 -46.43 -4.41 11.24
CA VAL A 15 -46.11 -3.12 10.60
C VAL A 15 -45.49 -2.15 11.61
N LEU A 16 -46.05 -2.06 12.82
CA LEU A 16 -45.51 -1.17 13.86
C LEU A 16 -44.08 -1.58 14.26
N VAL A 17 -43.82 -2.88 14.46
CA VAL A 17 -42.49 -3.40 14.76
C VAL A 17 -41.52 -3.11 13.62
N PHE A 18 -41.93 -3.32 12.36
CA PHE A 18 -41.11 -3.03 11.19
C PHE A 18 -40.73 -1.53 11.11
N LEU A 19 -41.68 -0.63 11.33
CA LEU A 19 -41.44 0.82 11.33
C LEU A 19 -40.47 1.26 12.44
N VAL A 20 -40.59 0.69 13.64
CA VAL A 20 -39.68 0.98 14.77
C VAL A 20 -38.25 0.49 14.47
N VAL A 21 -38.10 -0.71 13.90
CA VAL A 21 -36.80 -1.27 13.52
C VAL A 21 -36.16 -0.48 12.37
N ALA A 22 -36.95 -0.08 11.37
CA ALA A 22 -36.48 0.74 10.25
C ALA A 22 -35.98 2.12 10.72
N LYS A 23 -36.72 2.77 11.64
CA LYS A 23 -36.32 4.07 12.19
C LYS A 23 -35.01 3.99 12.98
N LYS A 24 -34.86 2.99 13.87
CA LYS A 24 -33.60 2.77 14.61
C LYS A 24 -32.40 2.52 13.71
N ARG A 25 -32.57 1.76 12.62
CA ARG A 25 -31.50 1.54 11.64
C ARG A 25 -31.08 2.82 10.91
N SER A 26 -32.02 3.74 10.66
CA SER A 26 -31.69 5.03 10.05
C SER A 26 -30.89 5.94 10.98
N GLU A 27 -31.30 6.07 12.25
CA GLU A 27 -30.63 6.91 13.25
C GLU A 27 -29.22 6.40 13.59
N GLN A 28 -29.01 5.08 13.53
CA GLN A 28 -27.69 4.48 13.77
C GLN A 28 -26.71 4.67 12.59
N SER A 29 -27.18 5.14 11.43
CA SER A 29 -26.36 5.31 10.22
C SER A 29 -25.76 6.71 10.04
N THR A 30 -26.03 7.64 10.95
CA THR A 30 -25.52 9.03 10.86
C THR A 30 -25.06 9.57 12.22
N SER A 31 -24.04 8.95 12.83
CA SER A 31 -23.10 9.76 13.61
C SER A 31 -22.24 10.55 12.61
N GLY A 32 -22.75 11.72 12.19
CA GLY A 32 -22.14 12.62 11.21
C GLY A 32 -20.85 13.30 11.68
N PHE A 33 -19.98 12.58 12.40
CA PHE A 33 -18.62 13.05 12.66
C PHE A 33 -17.77 12.81 11.41
N VAL A 34 -17.79 13.80 10.51
CA VAL A 34 -16.84 13.88 9.42
C VAL A 34 -15.59 14.58 9.98
N ASP A 35 -14.56 13.82 10.37
CA ASP A 35 -13.27 14.41 10.77
C ASP A 35 -12.72 15.21 9.59
N LYS A 36 -12.33 16.47 9.84
CA LYS A 36 -11.74 17.31 8.79
C LYS A 36 -10.35 16.77 8.46
N PRO A 37 -9.94 16.73 7.18
CA PRO A 37 -8.58 16.36 6.82
C PRO A 37 -7.56 17.22 7.56
N LYS A 38 -6.50 16.57 8.08
CA LYS A 38 -5.40 17.23 8.78
C LYS A 38 -4.12 17.07 7.98
N ALA A 39 -3.28 18.09 8.00
CA ALA A 39 -1.95 18.02 7.41
C ALA A 39 -1.10 16.96 8.14
N ARG A 40 -0.24 16.28 7.38
CA ARG A 40 0.77 15.36 7.91
C ARG A 40 2.08 15.53 7.14
N PRO A 41 3.23 15.20 7.75
CA PRO A 41 4.47 15.08 7.00
C PRO A 41 4.32 14.06 5.85
N PRO A 42 4.95 14.31 4.69
CA PRO A 42 4.91 13.37 3.58
C PRO A 42 5.62 12.07 3.96
N LEU A 43 6.76 12.16 4.66
CA LEU A 43 7.61 11.04 5.06
C LEU A 43 7.74 10.90 6.57
N THR A 44 7.81 9.65 7.05
CA THR A 44 8.19 9.35 8.44
C THR A 44 9.65 9.72 8.72
N ALA A 45 10.04 9.91 9.98
CA ALA A 45 11.45 10.21 10.33
C ALA A 45 12.43 9.14 9.81
N ARG A 46 11.97 7.88 9.73
CA ARG A 46 12.78 6.76 9.21
C ARG A 46 12.92 6.84 7.69
N GLU A 47 11.84 7.16 6.98
CA GLU A 47 11.88 7.42 5.54
C GLU A 47 12.73 8.64 5.20
N GLN A 48 12.66 9.72 5.98
CA GLN A 48 13.52 10.90 5.78
C GLN A 48 15.00 10.54 5.91
N ALA A 49 15.38 9.75 6.93
CA ALA A 49 16.75 9.27 7.07
C ALA A 49 17.19 8.38 5.89
N MET A 50 16.30 7.52 5.40
CA MET A 50 16.56 6.70 4.21
C MET A 50 16.73 7.55 2.95
N TYR A 51 15.84 8.52 2.74
CA TYR A 51 15.90 9.45 1.61
C TYR A 51 17.23 10.19 1.59
N ASN A 52 17.62 10.78 2.72
CA ASN A 52 18.89 11.50 2.83
C ASN A 52 20.09 10.58 2.58
N ARG A 53 20.05 9.33 3.07
CA ARG A 53 21.10 8.34 2.78
C ARG A 53 21.21 8.08 1.28
N LEU A 54 20.09 7.81 0.60
CA LEU A 54 20.09 7.53 -0.83
C LEU A 54 20.59 8.72 -1.65
N VAL A 55 20.10 9.93 -1.37
CA VAL A 55 20.51 11.15 -2.10
C VAL A 55 21.98 11.48 -1.85
N GLN A 56 22.45 11.31 -0.62
CA GLN A 56 23.87 11.53 -0.29
C GLN A 56 24.78 10.55 -1.03
N THR A 57 24.39 9.28 -1.10
CA THR A 57 25.23 8.22 -1.67
C THR A 57 25.13 8.13 -3.19
N LEU A 58 23.99 8.52 -3.77
CA LEU A 58 23.70 8.38 -5.20
C LEU A 58 23.45 9.75 -5.85
N PRO A 59 24.43 10.68 -5.81
CA PRO A 59 24.24 12.07 -6.26
C PRO A 59 23.90 12.20 -7.75
N ASP A 60 24.25 11.19 -8.55
CA ASP A 60 23.98 11.16 -9.99
C ASP A 60 22.63 10.54 -10.36
N LEU A 61 21.91 9.97 -9.40
CA LEU A 61 20.62 9.34 -9.60
C LEU A 61 19.48 10.21 -9.04
N VAL A 62 18.26 9.91 -9.48
CA VAL A 62 17.03 10.55 -9.02
C VAL A 62 16.34 9.64 -8.02
N VAL A 63 16.08 10.14 -6.81
CA VAL A 63 15.37 9.40 -5.75
C VAL A 63 13.94 9.94 -5.63
N LEU A 64 12.96 9.07 -5.92
CA LEU A 64 11.53 9.37 -5.82
C LEU A 64 10.93 8.66 -4.61
N PRO A 65 10.49 9.38 -3.57
CA PRO A 65 9.84 8.76 -2.42
C PRO A 65 8.33 8.54 -2.65
N GLN A 66 7.76 7.51 -2.03
CA GLN A 66 6.33 7.17 -2.03
C GLN A 66 5.71 7.08 -3.44
N VAL A 67 6.27 6.24 -4.30
CA VAL A 67 5.79 6.06 -5.68
C VAL A 67 4.67 5.02 -5.73
N SER A 68 3.51 5.39 -6.26
CA SER A 68 2.41 4.44 -6.44
C SER A 68 2.82 3.30 -7.38
N PHE A 69 2.40 2.07 -7.09
CA PHE A 69 2.64 0.94 -8.01
C PHE A 69 1.96 1.18 -9.36
N GLY A 70 0.88 1.97 -9.42
CA GLY A 70 0.24 2.38 -10.67
C GLY A 70 1.09 3.25 -11.59
N ALA A 71 2.20 3.82 -11.10
CA ALA A 71 3.19 4.52 -11.92
C ALA A 71 4.29 3.58 -12.47
N LEU A 72 4.44 2.40 -11.85
CA LEU A 72 5.45 1.40 -12.22
C LEU A 72 4.85 0.26 -13.04
N LEU A 73 3.58 -0.05 -12.83
CA LEU A 73 2.92 -1.24 -13.32
C LEU A 73 1.65 -0.90 -14.06
N THR A 74 1.35 -1.69 -15.08
CA THR A 74 0.13 -1.60 -15.86
C THR A 74 -0.48 -2.98 -16.06
N ALA A 75 -1.79 -3.04 -16.24
CA ALA A 75 -2.51 -4.26 -16.53
C ALA A 75 -3.73 -3.94 -17.40
N ARG A 76 -4.12 -4.90 -18.25
CA ARG A 76 -5.26 -4.74 -19.17
C ARG A 76 -6.61 -4.76 -18.45
N THR A 77 -6.74 -5.57 -17.41
CA THR A 77 -8.01 -5.74 -16.70
C THR A 77 -8.07 -4.93 -15.42
N ARG A 78 -9.27 -4.47 -15.06
CA ARG A 78 -9.51 -3.80 -13.78
C ARG A 78 -9.20 -4.70 -12.59
N ALA A 79 -9.53 -5.99 -12.70
CA ALA A 79 -9.24 -7.00 -11.67
C ALA A 79 -7.74 -7.08 -11.38
N ALA A 80 -6.91 -7.22 -12.42
CA ALA A 80 -5.45 -7.22 -12.27
C ALA A 80 -4.92 -5.87 -11.74
N ARG A 81 -5.42 -4.73 -12.25
CA ARG A 81 -5.00 -3.41 -11.74
C ARG A 81 -5.34 -3.21 -10.26
N SER A 82 -6.44 -3.80 -9.79
CA SER A 82 -6.87 -3.66 -8.40
C SER A 82 -5.91 -4.29 -7.40
N THR A 83 -5.13 -5.31 -7.81
CA THR A 83 -4.16 -6.01 -6.93
C THR A 83 -3.03 -5.10 -6.45
N PHE A 84 -2.73 -4.03 -7.21
CA PHE A 84 -1.64 -3.10 -6.92
C PHE A 84 -2.02 -1.64 -6.85
N SER A 85 -3.22 -1.26 -7.27
CA SER A 85 -3.69 0.14 -7.30
C SER A 85 -3.57 0.91 -5.98
N ARG A 86 -3.57 0.20 -4.85
CA ARG A 86 -3.46 0.78 -3.50
C ARG A 86 -2.06 0.67 -2.90
N ARG A 87 -1.11 0.06 -3.63
CA ARG A 87 0.26 -0.17 -3.15
C ARG A 87 1.15 1.00 -3.53
N ILE A 88 2.07 1.34 -2.62
CA ILE A 88 3.05 2.41 -2.75
C ILE A 88 4.41 1.81 -2.41
N ALA A 89 5.40 2.06 -3.25
CA ALA A 89 6.80 1.76 -2.99
C ALA A 89 7.40 2.86 -2.13
N ASP A 90 8.24 2.51 -1.16
CA ASP A 90 8.86 3.50 -0.27
C ASP A 90 9.76 4.45 -1.07
N PHE A 91 10.61 3.92 -1.95
CA PHE A 91 11.44 4.71 -2.86
C PHE A 91 11.62 4.04 -4.22
N VAL A 92 11.81 4.85 -5.25
CA VAL A 92 12.25 4.41 -6.58
C VAL A 92 13.47 5.23 -6.95
N VAL A 93 14.55 4.56 -7.30
CA VAL A 93 15.78 5.18 -7.78
C VAL A 93 15.81 5.06 -9.29
N CYS A 94 16.00 6.19 -9.96
CA CYS A 94 16.05 6.28 -11.42
C CYS A 94 17.37 6.90 -11.89
N ASP A 95 17.69 6.69 -13.16
CA ASP A 95 18.67 7.53 -13.85
C ASP A 95 18.10 8.95 -14.13
N ARG A 96 18.92 9.81 -14.74
CA ARG A 96 18.54 11.19 -15.08
C ARG A 96 17.42 11.29 -16.13
N SER A 97 17.13 10.22 -16.85
CA SER A 97 16.03 10.10 -17.82
C SER A 97 14.78 9.46 -17.20
N PHE A 98 14.75 9.30 -15.88
CA PHE A 98 13.67 8.64 -15.13
C PHE A 98 13.47 7.16 -15.46
N LYS A 99 14.47 6.49 -16.04
CA LYS A 99 14.45 5.02 -16.14
C LYS A 99 14.72 4.43 -14.76
N VAL A 100 13.86 3.51 -14.32
CA VAL A 100 14.01 2.86 -13.02
C VAL A 100 15.28 2.01 -12.99
N VAL A 101 16.14 2.28 -12.01
CA VAL A 101 17.34 1.50 -11.68
C VAL A 101 17.01 0.45 -10.62
N ALA A 102 16.28 0.85 -9.57
CA ALA A 102 15.80 -0.07 -8.54
C ALA A 102 14.59 0.50 -7.79
N VAL A 103 13.71 -0.37 -7.32
CA VAL A 103 12.72 -0.06 -6.29
C VAL A 103 13.30 -0.41 -4.94
N VAL A 104 13.24 0.50 -3.98
CA VAL A 104 13.82 0.34 -2.66
C VAL A 104 12.72 0.33 -1.60
N GLU A 105 12.71 -0.72 -0.78
CA GLU A 105 11.71 -0.96 0.26
C GLU A 105 12.36 -0.96 1.65
N LEU A 106 11.77 -0.21 2.58
CA LEU A 106 12.27 -0.02 3.93
C LEU A 106 11.46 -0.89 4.90
N GLY A 107 12.14 -1.83 5.56
CA GLY A 107 11.50 -2.79 6.47
C GLY A 107 10.82 -2.13 7.67
N ASP A 108 9.68 -2.69 8.07
CA ASP A 108 8.96 -2.27 9.27
C ASP A 108 9.74 -2.61 10.55
N LYS A 109 9.62 -1.74 11.58
CA LYS A 109 10.24 -1.94 12.89
C LYS A 109 9.69 -3.20 13.59
N ASN A 110 8.46 -3.59 13.27
CA ASN A 110 7.75 -4.68 13.91
C ASN A 110 8.03 -6.00 13.16
N GLN A 111 9.05 -6.71 13.64
CA GLN A 111 9.46 -8.03 13.13
C GLN A 111 8.41 -9.14 13.32
N LYS A 112 7.34 -8.91 14.10
CA LYS A 112 6.36 -9.93 14.52
C LYS A 112 5.27 -10.25 13.48
N ASP A 113 5.08 -9.42 12.46
CA ASP A 113 4.10 -9.67 11.38
C ASP A 113 4.73 -10.23 10.09
N LYS A 114 6.00 -10.67 10.17
CA LYS A 114 6.76 -11.19 9.01
C LYS A 114 6.19 -12.46 8.37
N ALA A 115 5.33 -13.21 9.07
CA ALA A 115 4.76 -14.45 8.54
C ALA A 115 3.57 -14.24 7.59
N ARG A 116 3.07 -13.00 7.42
CA ARG A 116 1.86 -12.73 6.59
C ARG A 116 1.95 -11.52 5.66
N ARG A 117 3.04 -10.74 5.68
CA ARG A 117 3.26 -9.65 4.72
C ARG A 117 4.16 -10.09 3.56
N ASP A 118 3.52 -10.86 2.67
CA ASP A 118 3.71 -11.01 1.22
C ASP A 118 5.15 -11.12 0.66
N PRO A 119 5.69 -12.35 0.48
CA PRO A 119 6.55 -12.64 -0.66
C PRO A 119 5.96 -12.13 -2.00
N ASP A 120 4.63 -12.06 -2.10
CA ASP A 120 3.86 -11.59 -3.25
C ASP A 120 4.11 -10.10 -3.62
N ARG A 121 4.55 -9.26 -2.67
CA ARG A 121 4.70 -7.81 -2.92
C ARG A 121 5.92 -7.53 -3.78
N ASP A 122 7.02 -8.18 -3.48
CA ASP A 122 8.25 -8.02 -4.25
C ASP A 122 8.14 -8.84 -5.54
N ALA A 123 7.47 -10.01 -5.48
CA ALA A 123 7.21 -10.87 -6.64
C ALA A 123 6.60 -10.10 -7.81
N MET A 124 5.58 -9.27 -7.59
CA MET A 124 4.94 -8.56 -8.69
C MET A 124 5.82 -7.50 -9.38
N LEU A 125 6.74 -6.87 -8.62
CA LEU A 125 7.70 -5.92 -9.16
C LEU A 125 8.81 -6.66 -9.91
N ILE A 126 9.27 -7.78 -9.34
CA ILE A 126 10.28 -8.66 -9.95
C ILE A 126 9.76 -9.28 -11.24
N GLU A 127 8.52 -9.78 -11.26
CA GLU A 127 7.83 -10.31 -12.44
C GLU A 127 7.68 -9.25 -13.54
N ALA A 128 7.52 -7.99 -13.16
CA ALA A 128 7.50 -6.86 -14.09
C ALA A 128 8.91 -6.42 -14.55
N GLY A 129 9.96 -7.10 -14.11
CA GLY A 129 11.35 -6.85 -14.49
C GLY A 129 12.06 -5.79 -13.65
N TYR A 130 11.47 -5.34 -12.54
CA TYR A 130 12.14 -4.40 -11.65
C TYR A 130 13.09 -5.10 -10.68
N ARG A 131 14.27 -4.51 -10.52
CA ARG A 131 15.17 -4.81 -9.42
C ARG A 131 14.59 -4.25 -8.11
N VAL A 132 14.42 -5.09 -7.10
CA VAL A 132 13.91 -4.69 -5.78
C VAL A 132 15.00 -4.86 -4.71
N LEU A 133 15.30 -3.79 -3.97
CA LEU A 133 16.24 -3.79 -2.86
C LEU A 133 15.51 -3.54 -1.55
N ARG A 134 15.69 -4.44 -0.58
CA ARG A 134 14.99 -4.35 0.72
C ARG A 134 15.98 -4.13 1.85
N TYR A 135 15.80 -3.03 2.56
CA TYR A 135 16.61 -2.68 3.72
C TYR A 135 15.81 -2.81 5.01
N PRO A 136 16.16 -3.70 5.96
CA PRO A 136 15.42 -3.85 7.21
C PRO A 136 15.53 -2.61 8.12
N ARG A 137 16.57 -1.79 7.91
CA ARG A 137 16.84 -0.50 8.56
C ARG A 137 17.61 0.37 7.56
N VAL A 138 17.71 1.67 7.82
CA VAL A 138 18.54 2.57 7.00
C VAL A 138 19.98 2.03 6.94
N PRO A 139 20.50 1.68 5.76
CA PRO A 139 21.86 1.17 5.61
C PRO A 139 22.91 2.28 5.80
N ASP A 140 24.17 1.88 5.96
CA ASP A 140 25.30 2.78 5.80
C ASP A 140 25.57 3.11 4.32
N ILE A 141 26.52 4.02 4.08
CA ILE A 141 26.87 4.49 2.74
C ILE A 141 27.45 3.35 1.90
N GLY A 142 28.45 2.63 2.43
CA GLY A 142 29.16 1.60 1.67
C GLY A 142 28.24 0.47 1.21
N ARG A 143 27.22 0.11 2.00
CA ARG A 143 26.20 -0.85 1.57
C ARG A 143 25.35 -0.32 0.41
N VAL A 144 24.96 0.96 0.43
CA VAL A 144 24.20 1.55 -0.69
C VAL A 144 25.09 1.65 -1.92
N GLU A 145 26.36 2.01 -1.79
CA GLU A 145 27.30 2.03 -2.92
C GLU A 145 27.44 0.65 -3.55
N ALA A 146 27.72 -0.39 -2.75
CA ALA A 146 27.85 -1.76 -3.23
C ALA A 146 26.56 -2.27 -3.89
N ASP A 147 25.39 -1.98 -3.29
CA ASP A 147 24.11 -2.37 -3.87
C ASP A 147 23.79 -1.60 -5.16
N PHE A 148 24.37 -0.44 -5.43
CA PHE A 148 24.12 0.31 -6.66
C PHE A 148 25.29 0.29 -7.66
N ASP A 149 26.34 -0.46 -7.36
CA ASP A 149 27.48 -0.65 -8.25
C ASP A 149 27.07 -1.42 -9.52
N PRO A 150 27.13 -0.78 -10.71
CA PRO A 150 26.79 -1.44 -11.97
C PRO A 150 27.68 -2.64 -12.29
N SER A 151 28.92 -2.67 -11.79
CA SER A 151 29.87 -3.76 -12.02
C SER A 151 29.52 -5.03 -11.24
N LEU A 152 28.73 -4.90 -10.17
CA LEU A 152 28.22 -6.01 -9.37
C LEU A 152 26.86 -6.53 -9.88
N ALA A 153 26.17 -5.76 -10.72
CA ALA A 153 24.87 -6.11 -11.28
C ALA A 153 24.94 -7.15 -12.43
N SER A 154 26.11 -7.38 -13.02
CA SER A 154 26.31 -8.36 -14.10
C SER A 154 26.39 -9.82 -13.65
N VAL A 155 26.36 -10.10 -12.35
CA VAL A 155 26.24 -11.48 -11.83
C VAL A 155 24.76 -11.80 -11.65
N SER A 156 24.07 -12.07 -12.76
CA SER A 156 22.77 -12.74 -12.67
C SER A 156 22.96 -14.18 -12.21
N PRO A 157 22.31 -14.63 -11.13
CA PRO A 157 22.21 -16.05 -10.81
C PRO A 157 21.11 -16.65 -11.69
N GLN A 158 21.44 -16.96 -12.93
CA GLN A 158 20.75 -18.00 -13.70
C GLN A 158 21.71 -19.18 -13.70
N GLY A 159 21.52 -20.17 -12.84
CA GLY A 159 20.61 -21.26 -13.16
C GLY A 159 21.39 -22.35 -13.89
N SER A 160 22.18 -23.11 -13.13
CA SER A 160 22.59 -24.48 -13.47
C SER A 160 21.50 -25.46 -13.05
#